data_AF-K1T830-F1
#
_entry.id   AF-K1T830-F1
#
_cell.length_a   1.000
_cell.length_b   1.000
_cell.length_c   1.000
_cell.angle_alpha   90.00
_cell.angle_beta   90.00
_cell.angle_gamma   90.00
#
_symmetry.space_group_name_H-M   'P 1'
#
loop_
_entity.id
_entity.type
_entity.pdbx_description
1 polymer ?
#
loop_
_entity_poly.entity_id
_entity_poly.type
_entity_poly.pdbx_seq_one_letter_code
_entity_poly.pdbx_strand_id
1 'polypeptide(L)'
;LAVLLGCGGHSPSTLEQFEAMLRYDLEVCRRMGIEAPRVALIHCTEKVNEKFPHTLDYVTLKERAAAGAYGNMYLDGPMDVKTACDAHSGEVKGISSPVVGHADLLIFPNIESGNTFYKTVSLFGDANMAGMLRGTASPVVVPSRADSGNSKYYSLALACVAG
;
A
#
# COMPACT_ATOMS: atom_id res chain seq x y z
N LEU A 1 -2.02 -12.92 1.68
CA LEU A 1 -1.48 -11.58 1.37
C LEU A 1 -2.38 -10.56 2.06
N ALA A 2 -1.98 -10.03 3.21
CA ALA A 2 -2.70 -8.92 3.84
C ALA A 2 -2.16 -7.63 3.21
N VAL A 3 -2.72 -7.23 2.06
CA VAL A 3 -2.36 -5.95 1.45
C VAL A 3 -3.10 -4.86 2.18
N LEU A 4 -2.35 -4.02 2.90
CA LEU A 4 -2.86 -2.72 3.31
C LEU A 4 -2.84 -1.79 2.09
N LEU A 5 -3.91 -1.01 1.94
CA LEU A 5 -4.11 -0.10 0.82
C LEU A 5 -4.12 1.33 1.32
N GLY A 6 -3.04 2.05 1.06
CA GLY A 6 -2.99 3.51 1.22
C GLY A 6 -3.38 4.20 -0.08
N CYS A 7 -4.39 5.07 -0.05
CA CYS A 7 -4.63 6.05 -1.11
C CYS A 7 -5.11 7.39 -0.52
N GLY A 8 -4.60 8.51 -1.04
CA GLY A 8 -4.95 9.84 -0.55
C GLY A 8 -6.40 10.21 -0.92
N GLY A 9 -7.07 10.99 -0.06
CA GLY A 9 -8.43 11.49 -0.33
C GLY A 9 -8.52 12.55 -1.43
N HIS A 10 -7.37 13.08 -1.89
CA HIS A 10 -7.26 14.04 -2.99
C HIS A 10 -6.45 13.42 -4.15
N SER A 11 -6.89 13.66 -5.38
CA SER A 11 -6.21 13.17 -6.60
C SER A 11 -5.64 14.36 -7.36
N PRO A 12 -4.33 14.40 -7.70
CA PRO A 12 -3.28 13.42 -7.39
C PRO A 12 -2.72 13.54 -5.96
N SER A 13 -2.13 12.47 -5.42
CA SER A 13 -1.54 12.48 -4.06
C SER A 13 -0.20 13.24 -4.01
N THR A 14 0.03 14.01 -2.96
CA THR A 14 1.29 14.76 -2.76
C THR A 14 2.36 13.93 -2.04
N LEU A 15 3.63 14.35 -2.10
CA LEU A 15 4.72 13.74 -1.32
C LEU A 15 4.39 13.64 0.18
N GLU A 16 3.82 14.69 0.76
CA GLU A 16 3.40 14.71 2.18
C GLU A 16 2.30 13.67 2.46
N GLN A 17 1.37 13.50 1.52
CA GLN A 17 0.33 12.49 1.64
C GLN A 17 0.90 11.07 1.53
N PHE A 18 1.83 10.83 0.60
CA PHE A 18 2.52 9.54 0.52
C PHE A 18 3.28 9.23 1.81
N GLU A 19 3.97 10.21 2.38
CA GLU A 19 4.67 10.04 3.65
C GLU A 19 3.71 9.75 4.81
N ALA A 20 2.57 10.45 4.88
CA ALA A 20 1.55 10.17 5.89
C ALA A 20 0.99 8.74 5.75
N MET A 21 0.62 8.33 4.53
CA MET A 21 0.15 6.97 4.25
C MET A 21 1.18 5.93 4.67
N LEU A 22 2.44 6.10 4.25
CA LEU A 22 3.53 5.20 4.60
C LEU A 22 3.67 5.04 6.12
N ARG A 23 3.63 6.15 6.88
CA ARG A 23 3.76 6.10 8.34
C ARG A 23 2.60 5.36 9.00
N TYR A 24 1.36 5.66 8.59
CA TYR A 24 0.18 5.00 9.15
C TYR A 24 0.15 3.51 8.83
N ASP A 25 0.45 3.15 7.59
CA ASP A 25 0.37 1.77 7.15
C ASP A 25 1.49 0.90 7.74
N LEU A 26 2.69 1.45 7.89
CA LEU A 26 3.79 0.77 8.60
C LEU A 26 3.45 0.50 10.06
N GLU A 27 2.76 1.41 10.74
CA GLU A 27 2.29 1.19 12.10
C GLU A 27 1.30 0.02 12.15
N VAL A 28 0.36 -0.04 11.22
CA VAL A 28 -0.62 -1.13 11.13
C VAL A 28 0.09 -2.46 10.85
N CYS A 29 1.02 -2.51 9.88
CA CYS A 29 1.83 -3.71 9.61
C CYS A 29 2.52 -4.22 10.88
N ARG A 30 3.17 -3.33 11.63
CA ARG A 30 3.91 -3.70 12.86
C ARG A 30 2.98 -4.21 13.96
N ARG A 31 1.82 -3.58 14.16
CA ARG A 31 0.79 -4.06 15.11
C ARG A 31 0.23 -5.42 14.72
N MET A 32 0.21 -5.72 13.42
CA MET A 32 -0.16 -7.03 12.88
C MET A 32 0.99 -8.06 12.90
N GLY A 33 2.14 -7.72 13.50
CA GLY A 33 3.28 -8.63 13.68
C GLY A 33 4.31 -8.63 12.53
N ILE A 34 4.21 -7.71 11.57
CA ILE A 34 5.18 -7.58 10.48
C ILE A 34 6.26 -6.58 10.90
N GLU A 35 7.37 -7.08 11.45
CA GLU A 35 8.43 -6.23 12.02
C GLU A 35 9.19 -5.40 10.97
N ALA A 36 9.42 -5.97 9.78
CA ALA A 36 10.13 -5.36 8.66
C ALA A 36 9.27 -5.37 7.39
N PRO A 37 8.26 -4.48 7.28
CA PRO A 37 7.31 -4.51 6.17
C PRO A 37 7.99 -4.23 4.83
N ARG A 38 7.59 -4.96 3.79
CA ARG A 38 8.00 -4.74 2.40
C ARG A 38 6.94 -3.91 1.68
N VAL A 39 7.31 -2.71 1.28
CA VAL A 39 6.39 -1.70 0.77
C VAL A 39 6.66 -1.44 -0.71
N ALA A 40 5.65 -1.64 -1.54
CA ALA A 40 5.69 -1.35 -2.96
C ALA A 40 4.98 -0.02 -3.26
N LEU A 41 5.69 0.90 -3.90
CA LEU A 41 5.13 2.13 -4.46
C LEU A 41 4.57 1.82 -5.85
N ILE A 42 3.25 1.74 -5.94
CA ILE A 42 2.56 1.24 -7.13
C ILE A 42 2.55 2.27 -8.25
N HIS A 43 2.90 1.85 -9.46
CA HIS A 43 2.76 2.65 -10.67
C HIS A 43 2.61 1.79 -11.92
N CYS A 44 2.15 2.37 -13.02
CA CYS A 44 2.07 1.70 -14.33
C CYS A 44 3.41 1.61 -15.09
N THR A 45 4.50 2.14 -14.52
CA THR A 45 5.84 2.05 -15.11
C THR A 45 6.84 1.71 -14.03
N GLU A 46 7.92 1.03 -14.40
CA GLU A 46 9.01 0.68 -13.50
C GLU A 46 10.18 1.66 -13.57
N LYS A 47 10.05 2.71 -14.41
CA LYS A 47 11.09 3.72 -14.62
C LYS A 47 10.66 5.05 -14.05
N VAL A 48 11.60 5.72 -13.40
CA VAL A 48 11.45 7.12 -13.00
C VAL A 48 11.40 7.98 -14.26
N ASN A 49 10.40 8.87 -14.33
CA ASN A 49 10.16 9.70 -15.49
C ASN A 49 9.45 11.00 -15.08
N GLU A 50 9.98 12.14 -15.49
CA GLU A 50 9.42 13.47 -15.19
C GLU A 50 7.98 13.65 -15.71
N LYS A 51 7.58 12.91 -16.75
CA LYS A 51 6.19 12.87 -17.24
C LYS A 51 5.22 12.20 -16.27
N PHE A 52 5.74 11.45 -15.29
CA PHE A 52 5.01 10.83 -14.20
C PHE A 52 5.54 11.38 -12.86
N PRO A 53 5.07 12.56 -12.42
CA PRO A 53 5.62 13.27 -11.25
C PRO A 53 5.70 12.41 -9.97
N HIS A 54 4.74 11.51 -9.75
CA HIS A 54 4.77 10.58 -8.62
C HIS A 54 6.03 9.72 -8.56
N THR A 55 6.62 9.38 -9.71
CA THR A 55 7.87 8.62 -9.73
C THR A 55 9.05 9.41 -9.15
N LEU A 56 9.01 10.74 -9.18
CA LEU A 56 9.99 11.61 -8.50
C LEU A 56 9.76 11.66 -6.99
N ASP A 57 8.49 11.72 -6.56
CA ASP A 57 8.13 11.61 -5.14
C ASP A 57 8.62 10.27 -4.57
N TYR A 58 8.50 9.18 -5.34
CA TYR A 58 8.95 7.85 -4.94
C TYR A 58 10.47 7.78 -4.75
N VAL A 59 11.25 8.46 -5.58
CA VAL A 59 12.71 8.59 -5.37
C VAL A 59 12.97 9.26 -4.02
N THR A 60 12.31 10.37 -3.75
CA THR A 60 12.47 11.12 -2.49
C THR A 60 12.10 10.25 -1.26
N LEU A 61 11.01 9.49 -1.33
CA LEU A 61 10.61 8.57 -0.25
C LEU A 61 11.64 7.46 -0.03
N LYS A 62 12.22 6.89 -1.11
CA LYS A 62 13.25 5.86 -1.01
C LYS A 62 14.54 6.39 -0.39
N GLU A 63 14.95 7.62 -0.73
CA GLU A 63 16.09 8.28 -0.09
C GLU A 63 15.85 8.49 1.41
N ARG A 64 14.65 8.96 1.80
CA ARG A 64 14.26 9.11 3.21
C ARG A 64 14.23 7.77 3.95
N ALA A 65 13.74 6.72 3.30
CA ALA A 65 13.72 5.37 3.86
C ALA A 65 15.15 4.84 4.10
N ALA A 66 16.05 5.02 3.12
CA ALA A 66 17.46 4.65 3.24
C ALA A 66 18.18 5.44 4.34
N ALA A 67 17.77 6.69 4.59
CA ALA A 67 18.23 7.51 5.72
C ALA A 67 17.60 7.15 7.07
N GLY A 68 16.69 6.15 7.12
CA GLY A 68 16.09 5.63 8.36
C GLY A 68 14.84 6.36 8.82
N ALA A 69 14.23 7.24 8.01
CA ALA A 69 13.08 8.07 8.42
C ALA A 69 11.83 7.27 8.85
N TYR A 70 11.75 5.99 8.45
CA TYR A 70 10.60 5.11 8.66
C TYR A 70 10.91 3.86 9.49
N GLY A 71 12.11 3.77 10.08
CA GLY A 71 12.56 2.60 10.85
C GLY A 71 12.80 1.35 9.99
N ASN A 72 12.76 0.16 10.61
CA ASN A 72 13.00 -1.10 9.92
C ASN A 72 11.86 -1.40 8.91
N MET A 73 12.19 -1.40 7.62
CA MET A 73 11.29 -1.67 6.49
C MET A 73 12.08 -1.73 5.18
N TYR A 74 11.46 -2.26 4.13
CA TYR A 74 11.95 -2.19 2.75
C TYR A 74 10.98 -1.38 1.91
N LEU A 75 11.46 -0.37 1.19
CA LEU A 75 10.64 0.45 0.29
C LEU A 75 11.20 0.37 -1.12
N ASP A 76 10.37 0.02 -2.10
CA ASP A 76 10.79 0.12 -3.49
C ASP A 76 9.64 0.40 -4.46
N GLY A 77 10.01 0.71 -5.69
CA GLY A 77 9.16 1.13 -6.77
C GLY A 77 9.80 2.30 -7.54
N PRO A 78 9.15 2.83 -8.57
CA PRO A 78 7.81 2.48 -9.00
C PRO A 78 7.74 1.04 -9.55
N MET A 79 6.66 0.31 -9.27
CA MET A 79 6.41 -1.03 -9.84
C MET A 79 4.93 -1.32 -9.96
N ASP A 80 4.52 -2.22 -10.86
CA ASP A 80 3.13 -2.67 -10.89
C ASP A 80 2.82 -3.71 -9.80
N VAL A 81 1.53 -3.96 -9.58
CA VAL A 81 1.06 -4.93 -8.57
C VAL A 81 1.58 -6.34 -8.88
N LYS A 82 1.77 -6.68 -10.15
CA LYS A 82 2.23 -8.02 -10.53
C LYS A 82 3.68 -8.21 -10.09
N THR A 83 4.56 -7.26 -10.38
CA THR A 83 5.94 -7.25 -9.89
C THR A 83 6.01 -7.23 -8.36
N ALA A 84 5.12 -6.49 -7.69
CA ALA A 84 5.08 -6.41 -6.23
C ALA A 84 4.69 -7.76 -5.57
N CYS A 85 3.82 -8.54 -6.20
CA CYS A 85 3.21 -9.74 -5.61
C CYS A 85 3.64 -11.07 -6.25
N ASP A 86 4.31 -11.06 -7.41
CA ASP A 86 4.80 -12.23 -8.12
C ASP A 86 6.29 -12.09 -8.48
N ALA A 87 7.13 -12.92 -7.83
CA ALA A 87 8.58 -12.89 -8.02
C ALA A 87 8.98 -13.17 -9.47
N HIS A 88 8.25 -14.04 -10.16
CA HIS A 88 8.52 -14.37 -11.56
C HIS A 88 8.35 -13.14 -12.47
N SER A 89 7.37 -12.28 -12.20
CA SER A 89 7.19 -11.03 -12.96
C SER A 89 8.36 -10.07 -12.78
N GLY A 90 8.99 -10.05 -11.59
CA GLY A 90 10.22 -9.30 -11.35
C GLY A 90 11.41 -9.85 -12.13
N GLU A 91 11.58 -11.17 -12.17
CA GLU A 91 12.64 -11.84 -12.96
C GLU A 91 12.53 -11.50 -14.44
N VAL A 92 11.33 -11.63 -15.02
CA VAL A 92 11.06 -11.34 -16.44
C VAL A 92 11.39 -9.88 -16.78
N LYS A 93 11.16 -8.96 -15.86
CA LYS A 93 11.45 -7.52 -16.03
C LYS A 93 12.86 -7.12 -15.61
N GLY A 94 13.65 -8.04 -15.03
CA GLY A 94 15.01 -7.78 -14.54
C GLY A 94 15.06 -6.85 -13.32
N ILE A 95 14.04 -6.87 -12.46
CA ILE A 95 13.95 -6.00 -11.28
C ILE A 95 14.35 -6.80 -10.04
N SER A 96 15.41 -6.36 -9.38
CA SER A 96 15.92 -6.98 -8.15
C SER A 96 15.66 -6.08 -6.96
N SER A 97 14.82 -6.55 -6.04
CA SER A 97 14.45 -5.84 -4.82
C SER A 97 13.90 -6.82 -3.79
N PRO A 98 14.13 -6.61 -2.48
CA PRO A 98 13.50 -7.42 -1.44
C PRO A 98 11.97 -7.29 -1.40
N VAL A 99 11.40 -6.30 -2.09
CA VAL A 99 9.94 -6.08 -2.18
C VAL A 99 9.30 -6.91 -3.30
N VAL A 100 10.03 -7.19 -4.38
CA VAL A 100 9.53 -7.91 -5.56
C VAL A 100 9.02 -9.29 -5.18
N GLY A 101 7.77 -9.60 -5.55
CA GLY A 101 7.11 -10.87 -5.22
C GLY A 101 6.69 -11.04 -3.76
N HIS A 102 6.99 -10.08 -2.90
CA HIS A 102 6.92 -10.24 -1.45
C HIS A 102 6.32 -9.03 -0.74
N ALA A 103 5.64 -8.12 -1.45
CA ALA A 103 5.10 -6.92 -0.84
C ALA A 103 4.06 -7.24 0.26
N ASP A 104 4.24 -6.65 1.44
CA ASP A 104 3.29 -6.65 2.55
C ASP A 104 2.31 -5.45 2.43
N LEU A 105 2.77 -4.35 1.84
CA LEU A 105 2.04 -3.09 1.72
C LEU A 105 2.11 -2.56 0.29
N LEU A 106 0.97 -2.15 -0.27
CA LEU A 106 0.88 -1.50 -1.58
C LEU A 106 0.38 -0.06 -1.42
N ILE A 107 1.23 0.92 -1.77
CA ILE A 107 0.87 2.34 -1.76
C ILE A 107 0.48 2.76 -3.17
N PHE A 108 -0.78 3.16 -3.36
CA PHE A 108 -1.32 3.54 -4.66
C PHE A 108 -1.11 5.03 -4.96
N PRO A 109 -0.93 5.42 -6.23
CA PRO A 109 -0.64 6.81 -6.60
C PRO A 109 -1.84 7.75 -6.42
N ASN A 110 -3.06 7.20 -6.41
CA ASN A 110 -4.31 7.94 -6.25
C ASN A 110 -5.47 7.05 -5.82
N ILE A 111 -6.58 7.67 -5.42
CA ILE A 111 -7.79 6.97 -4.98
C ILE A 111 -8.44 6.14 -6.08
N GLU A 112 -8.38 6.56 -7.34
CA GLU A 112 -9.04 5.86 -8.45
C GLU A 112 -8.42 4.48 -8.67
N SER A 113 -7.08 4.41 -8.70
CA SER A 113 -6.33 3.16 -8.82
C SER A 113 -6.51 2.26 -7.58
N GLY A 114 -6.44 2.83 -6.37
CA GLY A 114 -6.67 2.10 -5.12
C GLY A 114 -8.08 1.50 -5.00
N ASN A 115 -9.13 2.29 -5.26
CA ASN A 115 -10.52 1.82 -5.24
C ASN A 115 -10.79 0.78 -6.34
N THR A 116 -10.23 0.98 -7.53
CA THR A 116 -10.37 0.01 -8.63
C THR A 116 -9.73 -1.33 -8.24
N PHE A 117 -8.53 -1.31 -7.68
CA PHE A 117 -7.87 -2.51 -7.18
C PHE A 117 -8.68 -3.19 -6.07
N TYR A 118 -9.10 -2.44 -5.05
CA TYR A 118 -9.91 -2.95 -3.93
C TYR A 118 -11.15 -3.71 -4.42
N LYS A 119 -11.92 -3.11 -5.34
CA LYS A 119 -13.13 -3.71 -5.90
C LYS A 119 -12.86 -4.89 -6.83
N THR A 120 -11.76 -4.85 -7.57
CA THR A 120 -11.39 -5.93 -8.50
C THR A 120 -10.99 -7.18 -7.74
N VAL A 121 -10.17 -7.03 -6.70
CA VAL A 121 -9.67 -8.15 -5.90
C VAL A 121 -10.77 -8.76 -5.04
N SER A 122 -11.71 -7.95 -4.54
CA SER A 122 -12.87 -8.49 -3.82
C SER A 122 -13.86 -9.20 -4.74
N LEU A 123 -14.13 -8.66 -5.95
CA LEU A 123 -15.10 -9.24 -6.87
C LEU A 123 -14.57 -10.47 -7.62
N PHE A 124 -13.35 -10.38 -8.17
CA PHE A 124 -12.80 -11.40 -9.05
C PHE A 124 -11.77 -12.30 -8.36
N GLY A 125 -11.15 -11.83 -7.28
CA GLY A 125 -10.17 -12.58 -6.51
C GLY A 125 -10.75 -13.30 -5.29
N ASP A 126 -12.04 -13.13 -5.00
CA ASP A 126 -12.74 -13.62 -3.80
C ASP A 126 -11.96 -13.34 -2.51
N ALA A 127 -11.29 -12.19 -2.46
CA ALA A 127 -10.43 -11.84 -1.35
C ALA A 127 -11.26 -11.42 -0.13
N ASN A 128 -10.83 -11.88 1.04
CA ASN A 128 -11.32 -11.34 2.30
C ASN A 128 -10.80 -9.91 2.48
N MET A 129 -11.73 -8.97 2.59
CA MET A 129 -11.42 -7.55 2.71
C MET A 129 -11.59 -7.08 4.16
N ALA A 130 -10.76 -6.12 4.56
CA ALA A 130 -10.91 -5.36 5.79
C ALA A 130 -10.37 -3.94 5.54
N GLY A 131 -11.01 -2.93 6.12
CA GLY A 131 -10.60 -1.55 5.93
C GLY A 131 -10.91 -0.68 7.15
N MET A 132 -9.99 0.22 7.47
CA MET A 132 -10.19 1.29 8.44
C MET A 132 -9.47 2.55 7.99
N LEU A 133 -9.92 3.71 8.45
CA LEU A 133 -9.22 4.97 8.29
C LEU A 133 -8.17 5.15 9.38
N ARG A 134 -7.04 5.76 8.99
CA ARG A 134 -5.93 6.18 9.87
C ARG A 134 -5.73 7.69 9.80
N GLY A 135 -5.07 8.24 10.82
CA GLY A 135 -4.84 9.69 10.99
C GLY A 135 -5.86 10.41 11.87
N THR A 136 -6.91 9.72 12.32
CA THR A 136 -7.85 10.18 13.34
C THR A 136 -7.38 9.78 14.74
N ALA A 137 -7.93 10.39 15.79
CA ALA A 137 -7.59 10.07 17.19
C ALA A 137 -8.01 8.65 17.64
N SER A 138 -8.86 7.98 16.87
CA SER A 138 -9.35 6.63 17.08
C SER A 138 -9.57 5.99 15.70
N PRO A 139 -9.46 4.66 15.53
CA PRO A 139 -9.79 3.99 14.27
C PRO A 139 -11.25 4.25 13.87
N VAL A 140 -11.47 4.48 12.57
CA VAL A 140 -12.82 4.68 12.02
C VAL A 140 -13.04 3.66 10.90
N VAL A 141 -14.08 2.84 11.04
CA VAL A 141 -14.47 1.86 10.03
C VAL A 141 -15.57 2.46 9.15
N VAL A 142 -15.29 2.59 7.85
CA VAL A 142 -16.23 3.15 6.86
C VAL A 142 -16.47 2.10 5.76
N PRO A 143 -17.42 1.18 5.95
CA PRO A 143 -17.64 0.12 4.97
C PRO A 143 -18.39 0.66 3.75
N SER A 144 -18.14 0.05 2.59
CA SER A 144 -18.99 0.22 1.42
C SER A 144 -20.36 -0.43 1.67
N ARG A 145 -21.43 0.15 1.12
CA ARG A 145 -22.77 -0.43 1.19
C ARG A 145 -22.81 -1.84 0.58
N ALA A 146 -22.01 -2.07 -0.45
CA ALA A 146 -21.92 -3.34 -1.16
C ALA A 146 -20.98 -4.36 -0.49
N ASP A 147 -20.30 -4.00 0.61
CA ASP A 147 -19.42 -4.95 1.30
C ASP A 147 -20.22 -6.07 1.99
N SER A 148 -19.65 -7.27 1.96
CA SER A 148 -20.19 -8.45 2.64
C SER A 148 -20.22 -8.28 4.18
N GLY A 149 -21.02 -9.09 4.86
CA GLY A 149 -21.04 -9.12 6.33
C GLY A 149 -19.66 -9.44 6.92
N ASN A 150 -18.94 -10.38 6.31
CA ASN A 150 -17.59 -10.74 6.73
C ASN A 150 -16.60 -9.58 6.56
N SER A 151 -16.65 -8.85 5.45
CA SER A 151 -15.77 -7.68 5.24
C SER A 151 -15.97 -6.61 6.32
N LYS A 152 -17.23 -6.35 6.69
CA LYS A 152 -17.57 -5.43 7.79
C LYS A 152 -17.05 -5.94 9.14
N TYR A 153 -17.23 -7.23 9.42
CA TYR A 153 -16.74 -7.85 10.64
C TYR A 153 -15.20 -7.81 10.74
N TYR A 154 -14.49 -8.18 9.66
CA TYR A 154 -13.03 -8.13 9.63
C TYR A 154 -12.49 -6.71 9.75
N SER A 155 -13.21 -5.71 9.21
CA SER A 155 -12.86 -4.30 9.38
C SER A 155 -12.94 -3.86 10.85
N LEU A 156 -13.96 -4.30 11.59
CA LEU A 156 -14.06 -4.07 13.04
C LEU A 156 -12.93 -4.79 13.81
N ALA A 157 -12.66 -6.05 13.47
CA ALA A 157 -11.57 -6.82 14.07
C ALA A 157 -10.21 -6.14 13.83
N LEU A 158 -9.95 -5.68 12.61
CA LEU A 158 -8.76 -4.91 12.25
C LEU A 158 -8.63 -3.64 13.09
N ALA A 159 -9.72 -2.89 13.27
CA ALA A 159 -9.74 -1.71 14.11
C ALA A 159 -9.44 -2.03 15.59
N CYS A 160 -9.85 -3.18 16.11
CA CYS A 160 -9.51 -3.59 17.48
C CYS A 160 -8.05 -4.00 17.65
N VAL A 161 -7.46 -4.66 16.64
CA VAL A 161 -6.09 -5.20 16.73
C VAL A 161 -5.03 -4.16 16.36
N ALA A 162 -5.33 -3.31 15.38
CA ALA A 162 -4.36 -2.39 14.80
C ALA A 162 -4.76 -0.91 14.86
N GLY A 163 -5.94 -0.58 15.39
CA GLY A 163 -6.46 0.79 15.50
C GLY A 163 -5.88 1.62 16.64
#